data_AF-A0A222WKR9-F1
#
_entry.id   AF-A0A222WKR9-F1
#
_cell.length_a   1.000
_cell.length_b   1.000
_cell.length_c   1.000
_cell.angle_alpha   90.00
_cell.angle_beta   90.00
_cell.angle_gamma   90.00
#
_symmetry.space_group_name_H-M   'P 1'
#
loop_
_entity.id
_entity.type
_entity.pdbx_description
1 polymer ?
#
loop_
_entity_poly.entity_id
_entity_poly.type
_entity_poly.pdbx_seq_one_letter_code
_entity_poly.pdbx_strand_id
1 'polypeptide(L)'
;MINQFSRSPKLRDILNVIEAVPTQYSDEEIILYVDKFLPSYNCEGAAIGYFSIISHLCYYRPDLESQLMKIALKPLYYLGIEHPDSAIKWIKTYVKEKNDNDYYTSKQGRTWITNHLKDKHELITRIFKEIDFEDNDEDIR
;
A
#
# COMPACT_ATOMS: atom_id res chain seq x y z
N MET A 1 10.71 1.47 13.27
CA MET A 1 9.63 0.88 12.44
C MET A 1 8.55 0.14 13.27
N ILE A 2 8.88 -0.47 14.42
CA ILE A 2 8.04 -1.49 15.11
C ILE A 2 6.82 -0.94 15.90
N ASN A 3 6.82 0.32 16.39
CA ASN A 3 5.74 0.79 17.28
C ASN A 3 4.45 1.19 16.55
N GLN A 4 4.53 1.64 15.29
CA GLN A 4 3.35 2.10 14.53
C GLN A 4 2.37 0.96 14.19
N PHE A 5 2.86 -0.28 14.13
CA PHE A 5 2.06 -1.48 13.87
C PHE A 5 1.72 -2.26 15.14
N SER A 6 1.88 -1.64 16.32
CA SER A 6 1.58 -2.29 17.62
C SER A 6 0.15 -2.83 17.71
N ARG A 7 -0.80 -2.20 17.00
CA ARG A 7 -2.21 -2.62 16.91
C ARG A 7 -2.43 -3.86 16.03
N SER A 8 -1.42 -4.31 15.27
CA SER A 8 -1.47 -5.54 14.48
C SER A 8 -0.18 -6.34 14.66
N PRO A 9 -0.08 -7.17 15.73
CA PRO A 9 1.12 -7.95 16.01
C PRO A 9 1.55 -8.86 14.86
N LYS A 10 0.59 -9.40 14.11
CA LYS A 10 0.86 -10.30 12.98
C LYS A 10 1.41 -9.55 11.76
N LEU A 11 0.83 -8.39 11.39
CA LEU A 11 1.40 -7.57 10.32
C LEU A 11 2.81 -7.11 10.66
N ARG A 12 3.05 -6.73 11.91
CA ARG A 12 4.38 -6.37 12.40
C ARG A 12 5.38 -7.51 12.26
N ASP A 13 4.96 -8.73 12.57
CA ASP A 13 5.79 -9.92 12.41
C ASP A 13 6.12 -10.20 10.94
N ILE A 14 5.10 -10.16 10.05
CA ILE A 14 5.27 -10.27 8.60
C ILE A 14 6.32 -9.26 8.11
N LEU A 15 6.17 -7.99 8.46
CA LEU A 15 7.08 -6.92 8.02
C LEU A 15 8.51 -7.09 8.55
N ASN A 16 8.71 -7.71 9.72
CA ASN A 16 10.05 -7.96 10.24
C ASN A 16 10.71 -9.19 9.60
N VAL A 17 9.91 -10.21 9.27
CA VAL A 17 10.40 -11.51 8.77
C VAL A 17 10.65 -11.47 7.27
N ILE A 18 9.87 -10.70 6.51
CA ILE A 18 9.88 -10.76 5.04
C ILE A 18 11.25 -10.46 4.41
N GLU A 19 12.10 -9.70 5.09
CA GLU A 19 13.47 -9.45 4.65
C GLU A 19 14.35 -10.71 4.70
N ALA A 20 14.17 -11.55 5.72
CA ALA A 20 14.96 -12.76 5.92
C ALA A 20 14.36 -13.98 5.22
N VAL A 21 13.02 -14.12 5.27
CA VAL A 21 12.28 -15.28 4.73
C VAL A 21 11.01 -14.80 4.02
N PRO A 22 11.10 -14.33 2.75
CA PRO A 22 9.97 -13.74 2.02
C PRO A 22 8.77 -14.69 1.81
N THR A 23 9.00 -16.00 1.90
CA THR A 23 8.02 -17.07 1.66
C THR A 23 7.48 -17.69 2.95
N GLN A 24 7.86 -17.18 4.13
CA GLN A 24 7.36 -17.72 5.41
C GLN A 24 5.83 -17.61 5.53
N TYR A 25 5.26 -16.56 4.94
CA TYR A 25 3.83 -16.29 4.95
C TYR A 25 3.24 -16.50 3.56
N SER A 26 2.05 -17.10 3.53
CA SER A 26 1.27 -17.26 2.30
C SER A 26 0.79 -15.91 1.76
N ASP A 27 0.47 -15.89 0.47
CA ASP A 27 -0.02 -14.72 -0.25
C ASP A 27 -1.31 -14.22 0.39
N GLU A 28 -2.24 -15.14 0.68
CA GLU A 28 -3.52 -14.85 1.31
C GLU A 28 -3.33 -14.26 2.71
N GLU A 29 -2.39 -14.78 3.51
CA GLU A 29 -2.09 -14.22 4.83
C GLU A 29 -1.57 -12.80 4.75
N ILE A 30 -0.62 -12.53 3.85
CA ILE A 30 -0.04 -11.19 3.69
C ILE A 30 -1.14 -10.20 3.29
N ILE A 31 -1.92 -10.52 2.26
CA ILE A 31 -3.00 -9.67 1.76
C ILE A 31 -4.03 -9.41 2.86
N LEU A 32 -4.47 -10.47 3.57
CA LEU A 32 -5.46 -10.37 4.64
C LEU A 32 -5.03 -9.43 5.76
N TYR A 33 -3.78 -9.53 6.23
CA TYR A 33 -3.31 -8.71 7.36
C TYR A 33 -2.96 -7.28 6.96
N VAL A 34 -2.67 -7.03 5.68
CA VAL A 34 -2.57 -5.67 5.14
C VAL A 34 -3.96 -5.05 5.05
N ASP A 35 -4.92 -5.73 4.44
CA ASP A 35 -6.29 -5.22 4.22
C ASP A 35 -7.03 -4.93 5.55
N LYS A 36 -6.85 -5.79 6.56
CA LYS A 36 -7.43 -5.59 7.90
C LYS A 36 -6.80 -4.44 8.69
N PHE A 37 -5.62 -3.98 8.31
CA PHE A 37 -4.93 -2.94 9.07
C PHE A 37 -5.47 -1.57 8.68
N LEU A 38 -6.27 -0.96 9.56
CA LEU A 38 -6.76 0.41 9.37
C LEU A 38 -5.69 1.44 9.75
N PRO A 39 -5.02 2.11 8.79
CA PRO A 39 -3.91 3.01 9.14
C PRO A 39 -4.42 4.37 9.66
N SER A 40 -5.53 4.86 9.10
CA SER A 40 -6.17 6.12 9.50
C SER A 40 -7.65 6.08 9.16
N TYR A 41 -8.44 6.93 9.84
CA TYR A 41 -9.85 7.15 9.53
C TYR A 41 -10.08 8.15 8.39
N ASN A 42 -9.03 8.86 7.94
CA ASN A 42 -9.09 9.71 6.76
C ASN A 42 -8.28 9.09 5.61
N CYS A 43 -8.72 9.34 4.38
CA CYS A 43 -8.14 8.71 3.19
C CYS A 43 -6.67 9.06 2.96
N GLU A 44 -6.25 10.29 3.29
CA GLU A 44 -4.85 10.74 3.12
C GLU A 44 -3.90 9.96 4.04
N GLY A 45 -4.19 9.93 5.34
CA GLY A 45 -3.44 9.16 6.31
C GLY A 45 -3.51 7.66 6.04
N ALA A 46 -4.63 7.16 5.51
CA ALA A 46 -4.79 5.75 5.16
C ALA A 46 -3.88 5.39 3.98
N ALA A 47 -3.89 6.20 2.91
CA ALA A 47 -2.99 6.03 1.76
C ALA A 47 -1.52 6.10 2.20
N ILE A 48 -1.13 7.08 3.02
CA ILE A 48 0.24 7.18 3.54
C ILE A 48 0.62 5.91 4.30
N GLY A 49 -0.22 5.47 5.25
CA GLY A 49 0.06 4.29 6.05
C GLY A 49 0.15 3.01 5.22
N TYR A 50 -0.78 2.80 4.27
CA TYR A 50 -0.72 1.65 3.38
C TYR A 50 0.53 1.67 2.50
N PHE A 51 0.88 2.79 1.86
CA PHE A 51 2.10 2.84 1.05
C PHE A 51 3.38 2.70 1.87
N SER A 52 3.40 3.13 3.14
CA SER A 52 4.51 2.83 4.06
C SER A 52 4.66 1.33 4.35
N ILE A 53 3.57 0.56 4.28
CA ILE A 53 3.56 -0.90 4.46
C ILE A 53 3.90 -1.60 3.14
N ILE A 54 3.07 -1.40 2.11
CA ILE A 54 3.10 -2.20 0.89
C ILE A 54 4.38 -1.98 0.10
N SER A 55 4.99 -0.79 0.15
CA SER A 55 6.26 -0.56 -0.55
C SER A 55 7.38 -1.44 -0.02
N HIS A 56 7.39 -1.73 1.29
CA HIS A 56 8.33 -2.66 1.88
C HIS A 56 8.03 -4.10 1.46
N LEU A 57 6.76 -4.50 1.46
CA LEU A 57 6.35 -5.84 1.04
C LEU A 57 6.67 -6.09 -0.44
N CYS A 58 6.26 -5.19 -1.34
CA CYS A 58 6.49 -5.28 -2.77
C CYS A 58 7.98 -5.26 -3.15
N TYR A 59 8.87 -4.76 -2.28
CA TYR A 59 10.31 -4.88 -2.49
C TYR A 59 10.78 -6.34 -2.42
N TYR A 60 10.26 -7.13 -1.48
CA TYR A 60 10.65 -8.54 -1.28
C TYR A 60 9.72 -9.54 -1.98
N ARG A 61 8.45 -9.16 -2.19
CA ARG A 61 7.39 -9.96 -2.81
C ARG A 61 6.71 -9.19 -3.95
N PRO A 62 7.42 -8.97 -5.08
CA PRO A 62 6.87 -8.23 -6.23
C PRO A 62 5.70 -8.96 -6.90
N ASP A 63 5.58 -10.26 -6.69
CA ASP A 63 4.46 -11.10 -7.14
C ASP A 63 3.11 -10.65 -6.53
N LEU A 64 3.12 -10.08 -5.31
CA LEU A 64 1.92 -9.60 -4.62
C LEU A 64 1.54 -8.14 -4.99
N GLU A 65 2.35 -7.49 -5.83
CA GLU A 65 2.28 -6.05 -6.05
C GLU A 65 0.89 -5.60 -6.53
N SER A 66 0.24 -6.34 -7.43
CA SER A 66 -1.07 -5.97 -7.94
C SER A 66 -2.14 -5.94 -6.85
N GLN A 67 -2.18 -6.95 -5.97
CA GLN A 67 -3.20 -7.06 -4.93
C GLN A 67 -2.95 -6.03 -3.83
N LEU A 68 -1.69 -5.87 -3.41
CA LEU A 68 -1.32 -4.90 -2.39
C LEU A 68 -1.51 -3.45 -2.86
N MET A 69 -1.21 -3.15 -4.12
CA MET A 69 -1.45 -1.82 -4.68
C MET A 69 -2.93 -1.49 -4.75
N LYS A 70 -3.83 -2.47 -4.99
CA LYS A 70 -5.28 -2.22 -4.97
C LYS A 70 -5.76 -1.72 -3.62
N ILE A 71 -5.31 -2.35 -2.53
CA ILE A 71 -5.60 -1.92 -1.16
C ILE A 71 -5.10 -0.48 -0.93
N ALA A 72 -3.85 -0.20 -1.32
CA ALA A 72 -3.22 1.10 -1.05
C ALA A 72 -3.76 2.25 -1.94
N LEU A 73 -4.24 1.95 -3.14
CA LEU A 73 -4.79 2.93 -4.08
C LEU A 73 -6.24 3.29 -3.79
N LYS A 74 -7.01 2.41 -3.14
CA LYS A 74 -8.44 2.65 -2.82
C LYS A 74 -8.67 3.97 -2.06
N PRO A 75 -7.91 4.33 -1.01
CA PRO A 75 -8.06 5.63 -0.37
C PRO A 75 -7.68 6.82 -1.26
N LEU A 76 -6.73 6.66 -2.19
CA LEU A 76 -6.39 7.74 -3.15
C LEU A 76 -7.51 7.97 -4.16
N TYR A 77 -8.12 6.90 -4.65
CA TYR A 77 -9.30 6.98 -5.51
C TYR A 77 -10.42 7.75 -4.81
N TYR A 78 -10.72 7.44 -3.54
CA TYR A 78 -11.70 8.18 -2.74
C TYR A 78 -11.32 9.62 -2.38
N LEU A 79 -10.08 10.03 -2.61
CA LEU A 79 -9.67 11.44 -2.57
C LEU A 79 -9.86 12.16 -3.92
N GLY A 80 -10.37 11.47 -4.95
CA GLY A 80 -10.49 11.97 -6.32
C GLY A 80 -9.17 11.91 -7.11
N ILE A 81 -8.19 11.13 -6.65
CA ILE A 81 -6.93 10.92 -7.38
C ILE A 81 -7.07 9.67 -8.24
N GLU A 82 -7.48 9.88 -9.49
CA GLU A 82 -7.84 8.80 -10.42
C GLU A 82 -6.87 8.67 -11.61
N HIS A 83 -5.91 9.61 -11.73
CA HIS A 83 -4.90 9.57 -12.78
C HIS A 83 -3.58 8.99 -12.26
N PRO A 84 -2.93 8.06 -13.00
CA PRO A 84 -1.69 7.40 -12.55
C PRO A 84 -0.57 8.38 -12.24
N ASP A 85 -0.34 9.41 -13.07
CA ASP A 85 0.70 10.43 -12.79
C ASP A 85 0.43 11.19 -11.49
N SER A 86 -0.84 11.52 -11.22
CA SER A 86 -1.25 12.21 -10.00
C SER A 86 -1.03 11.32 -8.78
N ALA A 87 -1.38 10.03 -8.86
CA ALA A 87 -1.16 9.06 -7.80
C ALA A 87 0.34 8.89 -7.51
N ILE A 88 1.17 8.64 -8.53
CA ILE A 88 2.63 8.49 -8.37
C ILE A 88 3.25 9.74 -7.76
N LYS A 89 2.87 10.93 -8.25
CA LYS A 89 3.36 12.20 -7.72
C LYS A 89 2.96 12.38 -6.25
N TRP A 90 1.72 12.06 -5.90
CA TRP A 90 1.21 12.15 -4.54
C TRP A 90 2.00 11.22 -3.61
N ILE A 91 2.13 9.94 -3.98
CA ILE A 91 2.84 8.92 -3.18
C ILE A 91 4.28 9.36 -2.91
N LYS A 92 5.00 9.80 -3.96
CA LYS A 92 6.39 10.28 -3.82
C LYS A 92 6.51 11.53 -2.93
N THR A 93 5.46 12.37 -2.92
CA THR A 93 5.45 13.62 -2.16
C THR A 93 5.19 13.38 -0.67
N TYR A 94 4.28 12.46 -0.32
CA TYR A 94 3.79 12.30 1.05
C TYR A 94 4.34 11.07 1.77
N VAL A 95 4.73 10.01 1.05
CA VAL A 95 5.24 8.78 1.66
C VAL A 95 6.76 8.88 1.82
N LYS A 96 7.18 9.37 2.99
CA LYS A 96 8.58 9.62 3.36
C LYS A 96 9.08 8.66 4.44
N GLU A 97 10.37 8.77 4.76
CA GLU A 97 11.01 8.04 5.87
C GLU A 97 10.35 8.32 7.22
N LYS A 98 10.07 9.61 7.48
CA LYS A 98 9.24 10.08 8.58
C LYS A 98 8.26 11.08 7.98
N ASN A 99 6.98 10.84 8.15
CA ASN A 99 5.92 11.76 7.74
C ASN A 99 5.17 12.28 8.98
N ASP A 100 4.35 13.30 8.75
CA ASP A 100 3.58 13.98 9.80
C ASP A 100 2.46 13.10 10.39
N ASN A 101 2.20 11.93 9.78
CA ASN A 101 1.25 10.94 10.26
C ASN A 101 1.92 9.82 11.09
N ASP A 102 3.16 10.03 11.53
CA ASP A 102 3.96 9.08 12.32
C ASP A 102 4.19 7.70 11.67
N TYR A 103 3.97 7.59 10.36
CA TYR A 103 4.30 6.39 9.62
C TYR A 103 5.76 6.43 9.16
N TYR A 104 6.50 5.40 9.53
CA TYR A 104 7.85 5.15 9.06
C TYR A 104 7.83 4.25 7.83
N THR A 105 8.52 4.67 6.77
CA THR A 105 8.75 3.86 5.56
C THR A 105 10.19 3.34 5.57
N SER A 106 10.35 2.02 5.42
CA SER A 106 11.67 1.37 5.38
C SER A 106 12.54 1.90 4.23
N LYS A 107 13.86 1.69 4.34
CA LYS A 107 14.80 2.03 3.26
C LYS A 107 14.40 1.33 1.95
N GLN A 108 14.07 0.04 2.02
CA GLN A 108 13.65 -0.78 0.91
C GLN A 108 12.32 -0.32 0.31
N GLY A 109 11.35 0.06 1.16
CA GLY A 109 10.10 0.65 0.70
C GLY A 109 10.32 1.96 -0.03
N ARG A 110 11.19 2.84 0.49
CA ARG A 110 11.57 4.08 -0.20
C ARG A 110 12.28 3.81 -1.53
N THR A 111 13.14 2.79 -1.60
CA THR A 111 13.77 2.34 -2.85
C THR A 111 12.71 1.90 -3.85
N TRP A 112 11.72 1.10 -3.44
CA TRP A 112 10.62 0.69 -4.29
C TRP A 112 9.80 1.89 -4.79
N ILE A 113 9.42 2.83 -3.92
CA ILE A 113 8.67 4.05 -4.29
C ILE A 113 9.46 4.91 -5.29
N THR A 114 10.77 5.06 -5.08
CA THR A 114 11.59 5.94 -5.92
C THR A 114 11.85 5.30 -7.29
N ASN A 115 12.18 4.02 -7.31
CA ASN A 115 12.75 3.36 -8.47
C ASN A 115 11.76 2.51 -9.26
N HIS A 116 10.77 1.90 -8.60
CA HIS A 116 9.89 0.92 -9.24
C HIS A 116 8.50 1.48 -9.52
N LEU A 117 7.93 2.27 -8.59
CA LEU A 117 6.58 2.83 -8.71
C LEU A 117 6.40 3.71 -9.97
N LYS A 118 7.48 4.35 -10.43
CA LYS A 118 7.45 5.24 -11.61
C LYS A 118 7.04 4.54 -12.91
N ASP A 119 7.20 3.22 -12.99
CA ASP A 119 6.95 2.41 -14.19
C ASP A 119 5.61 1.66 -14.09
N LYS A 120 4.70 2.08 -13.18
CA LYS A 120 3.46 1.35 -12.82
C LYS A 120 2.18 1.99 -13.33
N HIS A 121 2.25 2.89 -14.32
CA HIS A 121 1.09 3.60 -14.86
C HIS A 121 -0.03 2.67 -15.32
N GLU A 122 0.30 1.62 -16.07
CA GLU A 122 -0.69 0.66 -16.57
C GLU A 122 -1.37 -0.10 -15.43
N LEU A 123 -0.60 -0.52 -14.42
CA LEU A 123 -1.11 -1.20 -13.24
C LEU A 123 -2.06 -0.30 -12.45
N ILE A 124 -1.65 0.94 -12.18
CA ILE A 124 -2.47 1.92 -11.44
C ILE A 124 -3.77 2.21 -12.22
N THR A 125 -3.67 2.41 -13.53
CA THR A 125 -4.84 2.65 -14.40
C THR A 125 -5.82 1.49 -14.36
N ARG A 126 -5.32 0.25 -14.44
CA ARG A 126 -6.16 -0.95 -14.34
C ARG A 126 -6.84 -1.03 -12.98
N ILE A 127 -6.10 -0.81 -11.89
CA ILE A 127 -6.63 -0.86 -10.53
C ILE A 127 -7.75 0.19 -10.32
N PHE A 128 -7.56 1.43 -10.77
CA PHE A 128 -8.62 2.44 -10.63
C PHE A 128 -9.89 2.07 -11.38
N LYS A 129 -9.77 1.46 -12.58
CA LYS A 129 -10.94 0.94 -13.30
C LYS A 129 -11.62 -0.22 -12.56
N GLU A 130 -10.85 -1.10 -11.92
CA GLU A 130 -11.43 -2.17 -11.10
C GLU A 130 -12.19 -1.62 -9.89
N ILE A 131 -11.64 -0.59 -9.22
CA ILE A 131 -12.31 0.06 -8.08
C ILE A 131 -13.60 0.75 -8.54
N ASP A 132 -13.54 1.52 -9.63
CA ASP A 132 -14.71 2.18 -10.22
C ASP A 132 -15.81 1.16 -10.59
N PHE A 133 -15.43 0.03 -11.18
CA PHE A 133 -16.37 -1.04 -11.51
C PHE A 133 -17.01 -1.67 -10.27
N GLU A 134 -16.21 -1.97 -9.24
CA GLU A 134 -16.68 -2.56 -7.97
C GLU A 134 -17.66 -1.62 -7.24
N ASP A 135 -17.38 -0.32 -7.20
CA ASP A 135 -18.23 0.66 -6.53
C ASP A 135 -19.54 0.89 -7.31
N ASN A 136 -19.51 0.90 -8.65
CA ASN A 136 -20.72 1.04 -9.48
C ASN A 136 -21.61 -0.22 -9.48
N ASP A 137 -21.04 -1.42 -9.27
CA ASP A 137 -21.81 -2.67 -9.16
C ASP A 137 -22.51 -2.81 -7.78
N GLU A 138 -21.97 -2.18 -6.73
CA GLU A 138 -22.60 -2.14 -5.41
C GLU A 138 -23.87 -1.27 -5.38
N ASP A 139 -23.97 -0.24 -6.24
CA ASP A 139 -25.14 0.64 -6.36
C ASP A 139 -26.36 -0.03 -7.08
N ILE A 140 -26.19 -1.23 -7.65
CA ILE A 140 -27.23 -1.96 -8.39
C ILE A 140 -27.85 -3.10 -7.56
N ARG A 141 -27.37 -3.36 -6.33
CA ARG A 141 -27.87 -4.41 -5.43
C ARG A 141 -28.75 -3.88 -4.30
#